data_AF-A0A832VC04-F1
#
_entry.id   AF-A0A832VC04-F1
#
_cell.length_a   1.000
_cell.length_b   1.000
_cell.length_c   1.000
_cell.angle_alpha   90.00
_cell.angle_beta   90.00
_cell.angle_gamma   90.00
#
_symmetry.space_group_name_H-M   'P 1'
#
loop_
_entity.id
_entity.type
_entity.pdbx_description
1 polymer ?
#
loop_
_entity_poly.entity_id
_entity_poly.type
_entity_poly.pdbx_seq_one_letter_code
_entity_poly.pdbx_strand_id
1 'polypeptide(L)'
;MVEFKTLKTEEIQFGNNNFIEVARKEAVAEEGSNEFVAISRGYYAPDGSKRFKKSFAVPLAPEVVDFICTKVKEMAGEDLAQAEPVEENS
;
A
#
# COMPACT_ATOMS: atom_id res chain seq x y z
N MET A 1 -21.40 14.45 -1.90
CA MET A 1 -20.95 13.20 -2.59
C MET A 1 -19.45 13.04 -2.38
N VAL A 2 -18.89 11.83 -2.31
CA VAL A 2 -17.43 11.63 -2.14
C VAL A 2 -16.85 11.06 -3.43
N GLU A 3 -15.88 11.76 -4.01
CA GLU A 3 -15.13 11.34 -5.19
C GLU A 3 -13.77 10.77 -4.78
N PHE A 4 -13.37 9.64 -5.35
CA PHE A 4 -12.07 9.03 -5.08
C PHE A 4 -11.16 9.20 -6.29
N LYS A 5 -10.01 9.85 -6.10
CA LYS A 5 -8.96 10.01 -7.10
C LYS A 5 -7.77 9.15 -6.74
N THR A 6 -7.17 8.48 -7.73
CA THR A 6 -5.91 7.75 -7.54
C THR A 6 -4.77 8.65 -8.00
N LEU A 7 -3.87 8.99 -7.08
CA LEU A 7 -2.72 9.86 -7.33
C LEU A 7 -1.52 9.07 -7.84
N LYS A 8 -1.27 7.90 -7.24
CA LYS A 8 -0.17 7.01 -7.62
C LYS A 8 -0.54 5.56 -7.31
N THR A 9 -0.05 4.63 -8.12
CA THR A 9 -0.18 3.18 -7.89
C THR A 9 1.16 2.51 -8.17
N GLU A 10 1.51 1.54 -7.33
CA GLU A 10 2.59 0.57 -7.56
C GLU A 10 2.01 -0.83 -7.34
N GLU A 11 2.46 -1.82 -8.12
CA GLU A 11 1.97 -3.19 -7.96
C GLU A 11 3.09 -4.23 -8.08
N ILE A 12 2.88 -5.37 -7.41
CA ILE A 12 3.72 -6.55 -7.55
C ILE A 12 2.85 -7.77 -7.80
N GLN A 13 3.26 -8.59 -8.77
CA GLN A 13 2.62 -9.87 -9.07
C GLN A 13 3.23 -10.98 -8.22
N PHE A 14 2.41 -11.96 -7.85
CA PHE A 14 2.87 -13.13 -7.11
C PHE A 14 2.00 -14.36 -7.39
N GLY A 15 2.58 -15.55 -7.20
CA GLY A 15 1.91 -16.82 -7.44
C GLY A 15 1.34 -16.94 -8.86
N ASN A 16 0.19 -17.60 -9.00
CA ASN A 16 -0.47 -17.75 -10.29
C ASN A 16 -1.52 -16.62 -10.48
N ASN A 17 -1.14 -15.57 -11.20
CA ASN A 17 -1.97 -14.43 -11.60
C ASN A 17 -2.50 -13.53 -10.46
N ASN A 18 -1.95 -13.56 -9.26
CA ASN A 18 -2.35 -12.65 -8.18
C ASN A 18 -1.46 -11.40 -8.18
N PHE A 19 -1.96 -10.30 -7.61
CA PHE A 19 -1.18 -9.10 -7.37
C PHE A 19 -1.53 -8.45 -6.03
N ILE A 20 -0.57 -7.73 -5.47
CA ILE A 20 -0.78 -6.70 -4.44
C ILE A 20 -0.52 -5.34 -5.09
N GLU A 21 -1.45 -4.41 -4.89
CA GLU A 21 -1.34 -3.01 -5.32
C GLU A 21 -1.29 -2.11 -4.09
N VAL A 22 -0.39 -1.13 -4.10
CA VAL A 22 -0.33 -0.04 -3.14
C VAL A 22 -0.61 1.26 -3.89
N ALA A 23 -1.72 1.91 -3.55
CA ALA A 23 -2.22 3.08 -4.27
C ALA A 23 -2.42 4.28 -3.34
N ARG A 24 -1.81 5.43 -3.62
CA ARG A 24 -2.12 6.68 -2.94
C ARG A 24 -3.39 7.28 -3.54
N LYS A 25 -4.41 7.50 -2.72
CA LYS A 25 -5.72 7.99 -3.14
C LYS A 25 -6.12 9.21 -2.34
N GLU A 26 -6.94 10.05 -2.96
CA GLU A 26 -7.57 11.22 -2.35
C GLU A 26 -9.08 11.02 -2.38
N ALA A 27 -9.73 11.12 -1.21
CA ALA A 27 -11.18 11.20 -1.08
C ALA A 27 -11.55 12.69 -1.01
N VAL A 28 -12.25 13.18 -2.03
CA VAL A 28 -12.69 14.58 -2.13
C VAL A 28 -14.17 14.63 -1.79
N ALA A 29 -14.52 15.38 -0.75
CA ALA A 29 -15.88 15.68 -0.33
C ALA A 29 -16.12 17.20 -0.35
N GLU A 30 -17.38 17.62 -0.21
CA GLU A 30 -17.76 19.04 -0.26
C GLU A 30 -17.14 19.88 0.87
N GLU A 31 -16.87 19.26 2.03
CA GLU A 31 -16.26 19.91 3.21
C GLU A 31 -14.72 19.78 3.26
N GLY A 32 -14.10 19.06 2.33
CA GLY A 32 -12.65 18.90 2.29
C GLY A 32 -12.19 17.63 1.57
N SER A 33 -10.87 17.48 1.42
CA SER A 33 -10.27 16.26 0.91
C SER A 33 -9.34 15.61 1.92
N ASN A 34 -9.23 14.29 1.86
CA ASN A 34 -8.29 13.54 2.67
C ASN A 34 -7.57 12.49 1.84
N GLU A 35 -6.27 12.36 2.06
CA GLU A 35 -5.44 11.38 1.38
C GLU A 35 -5.19 10.14 2.24
N PHE A 36 -5.07 9.00 1.58
CA PHE A 36 -4.81 7.71 2.21
C PHE A 36 -4.09 6.77 1.24
N VAL A 37 -3.47 5.71 1.77
CA VAL A 37 -2.93 4.62 0.97
C VAL A 37 -3.93 3.46 0.98
N ALA A 38 -4.28 2.95 -0.19
CA ALA A 38 -5.07 1.74 -0.34
C ALA A 38 -4.13 0.58 -0.68
N ILE A 39 -4.08 -0.44 0.17
CA ILE A 39 -3.40 -1.71 -0.09
C ILE A 39 -4.46 -2.70 -0.55
N SER A 40 -4.33 -3.20 -1.77
CA SER A 40 -5.35 -4.03 -2.40
C SER A 40 -4.76 -5.34 -2.89
N ARG A 41 -5.50 -6.44 -2.70
CA ARG A 41 -5.19 -7.72 -3.32
C ARG A 41 -6.15 -7.97 -4.46
N GLY A 42 -5.61 -8.38 -5.61
CA GLY A 42 -6.39 -8.77 -6.77
C GLY A 42 -5.77 -9.91 -7.55
N TYR A 43 -6.34 -10.18 -8.72
CA TYR A 43 -5.85 -11.14 -9.69
C TYR A 43 -6.15 -10.68 -11.11
N TYR A 44 -5.40 -11.19 -12.08
CA TYR A 44 -5.69 -11.03 -13.50
C TYR A 44 -6.62 -12.15 -13.97
N ALA A 45 -7.72 -11.79 -14.63
CA ALA A 45 -8.59 -12.73 -15.29
C ALA A 45 -7.97 -13.22 -16.62
N PRO A 46 -8.48 -14.31 -17.24
CA PRO A 46 -7.93 -14.85 -18.49
C PRO A 46 -7.93 -13.85 -19.66
N ASP A 47 -8.80 -12.84 -19.60
CA ASP A 47 -8.86 -11.71 -20.55
C ASP A 47 -7.83 -10.61 -20.27
N GLY A 48 -6.98 -10.77 -19.24
CA GLY A 48 -6.00 -9.79 -18.79
C GLY A 48 -6.56 -8.69 -17.89
N SER A 49 -7.87 -8.69 -17.60
CA SER A 49 -8.48 -7.65 -16.77
C SER A 49 -8.13 -7.81 -15.29
N LYS A 50 -7.89 -6.70 -14.59
CA LYS A 50 -7.66 -6.70 -13.14
C LYS A 50 -8.97 -6.87 -12.39
N ARG A 51 -8.99 -7.82 -11.45
CA ARG A 51 -10.11 -8.06 -10.52
C ARG A 51 -9.62 -7.89 -9.09
N PHE A 52 -10.13 -6.87 -8.42
CA PHE A 52 -9.83 -6.61 -7.01
C PHE A 52 -10.69 -7.52 -6.12
N LYS A 53 -10.07 -8.17 -5.13
CA LYS A 53 -10.76 -9.05 -4.16
C LYS A 53 -11.03 -8.33 -2.85
N LYS A 54 -9.99 -7.75 -2.25
CA LYS A 54 -10.05 -7.02 -0.98
C LYS A 54 -9.15 -5.80 -1.06
N SER A 55 -9.57 -4.73 -0.40
CA SER A 55 -8.81 -3.50 -0.26
C SER A 55 -8.88 -3.03 1.19
N PHE A 56 -7.78 -2.46 1.67
CA PHE A 56 -7.64 -1.90 3.01
C PHE A 56 -7.09 -0.48 2.89
N ALA A 57 -7.77 0.48 3.52
CA ALA A 57 -7.36 1.87 3.54
C ALA A 57 -6.50 2.16 4.79
N VAL A 58 -5.34 2.76 4.55
CA VAL A 58 -4.34 3.15 5.55
C VAL A 58 -4.28 4.67 5.57
N PRO A 59 -4.58 5.34 6.70
CA PRO A 59 -4.40 6.79 6.81
C PRO A 59 -2.93 7.17 6.67
N LEU A 60 -2.64 8.40 6.19
CA LEU A 60 -1.27 8.90 6.04
C LEU A 60 -0.58 9.31 7.35
N ALA A 61 -1.14 8.94 8.50
CA ALA A 61 -0.50 9.17 9.80
C ALA A 61 0.83 8.38 9.85
N PRO A 62 1.99 9.03 10.03
CA PRO A 62 3.30 8.38 9.96
C PRO A 62 3.41 7.17 10.89
N GLU A 63 2.93 7.30 12.13
CA GLU A 63 2.89 6.23 13.13
C GLU A 63 2.14 4.97 12.67
N VAL A 64 1.06 5.12 11.90
CA VAL A 64 0.27 3.99 11.39
C VAL A 64 1.01 3.31 10.23
N VAL A 65 1.59 4.11 9.33
CA VAL A 65 2.37 3.60 8.20
C VAL A 65 3.60 2.83 8.69
N ASP A 66 4.35 3.44 9.61
CA ASP A 66 5.57 2.85 10.19
C ASP A 66 5.24 1.56 10.95
N PHE A 67 4.15 1.55 11.72
CA PHE A 67 3.69 0.34 12.41
C PHE A 67 3.39 -0.79 11.43
N ILE A 68 2.63 -0.53 10.37
CA ILE A 68 2.29 -1.55 9.36
C ILE A 68 3.56 -2.07 8.69
N CYS A 69 4.43 -1.17 8.21
CA CYS A 69 5.68 -1.55 7.56
C CYS A 69 6.56 -2.42 8.45
N THR A 70 6.72 -2.01 9.72
CA THR A 70 7.55 -2.72 10.70
C THR A 70 6.96 -4.10 11.02
N LYS A 71 5.67 -4.17 11.39
CA LYS A 71 5.03 -5.43 11.79
C LYS A 71 4.85 -6.41 10.66
N VAL A 72 4.65 -5.95 9.42
CA VAL A 72 4.61 -6.85 8.26
C VAL A 72 5.97 -7.54 8.06
N LYS A 73 7.07 -6.80 8.19
CA LYS A 73 8.44 -7.36 8.08
C LYS A 73 8.77 -8.34 9.20
N GLU A 74 8.50 -7.94 10.46
CA GLU A 74 8.71 -8.82 11.61
C GLU A 74 7.92 -10.14 11.48
N MET A 75 6.63 -10.06 11.11
CA MET A 75 5.77 -11.24 10.95
C MET A 75 6.16 -12.10 9.74
N ALA A 76 6.85 -11.52 8.75
CA ALA A 76 7.43 -12.25 7.62
C ALA A 76 8.74 -12.97 7.99
N GLY A 77 9.25 -12.80 9.22
CA GLY A 77 10.51 -13.37 9.67
C GLY A 77 11.74 -12.60 9.20
N GLU A 78 11.57 -11.36 8.73
CA GLU A 78 12.71 -10.45 8.51
C GLU A 78 13.18 -9.93 9.88
N ASP A 79 14.40 -10.29 10.26
CA ASP A 79 15.01 -9.80 11.48
C ASP A 79 15.43 -8.33 11.28
N LEU A 80 14.68 -7.40 11.89
CA LEU A 80 14.96 -5.96 11.82
C LEU A 80 16.27 -5.57 12.54
N ALA A 81 16.96 -6.52 13.18
CA ALA A 81 18.21 -6.32 13.89
C ALA A 81 19.43 -5.99 13.01
N GLN A 82 19.31 -5.91 11.67
CA GLN A 82 20.42 -5.56 10.76
C GLN A 82 20.25 -4.23 10.00
N ALA A 83 19.39 -3.32 10.44
CA ALA A 83 19.47 -1.94 9.94
C ALA A 83 20.64 -1.21 10.62
N GLU A 84 21.87 -1.53 10.19
CA GLU A 84 23.07 -0.75 10.48
C GLU A 84 22.81 0.71 10.08
N PRO A 85 23.19 1.71 10.91
CA PRO A 85 23.12 3.10 10.48
C PRO A 85 24.07 3.27 9.30
N VAL A 86 23.55 3.74 8.17
CA VAL A 86 24.41 4.19 7.08
C VAL A 86 25.19 5.38 7.63
N GLU A 87 26.46 5.17 7.96
CA GLU A 87 27.38 6.25 8.31
C GLU A 87 27.37 7.29 7.18
N GLU A 88 27.04 8.51 7.57
CA GLU A 88 27.09 9.71 6.77
C GLU A 88 28.56 10.00 6.42
N ASN A 89 28.99 9.55 5.23
CA ASN A 89 30.29 9.93 4.70
C ASN A 89 30.21 11.32 4.06
N SER A 90 30.60 12.31 4.87
CA SER A 90 31.35 13.57 4.57
C SER A 90 30.91 14.46 3.41
#